data_AF-A0A7W5SHW2-F1
#
_entry.id   AF-A0A7W5SHW2-F1
#
_cell.length_a   1.000
_cell.length_b   1.000
_cell.length_c   1.000
_cell.angle_alpha   90.00
_cell.angle_beta   90.00
_cell.angle_gamma   90.00
#
_symmetry.space_group_name_H-M   'P 1'
#
loop_
_entity.id
_entity.type
_entity.pdbx_description
1 polymer ?
#
loop_
_entity_poly.entity_id
_entity_poly.type
_entity_poly.pdbx_seq_one_letter_code
_entity_poly.pdbx_strand_id
1 'polypeptide(L)'
;MRATAQSGVLRARAIAGTYVVILAWDFLPGQDAKKTGLMGFAIQREELKDGAVVERYWMTGIKRFKDKDRGLPPGTPVSTADHPVQSFQWADYTAETDHTYRYQIVPVYGAVKMLQLDTASAVTVEIATELEYLLNPDKQNDEARHDVYFNRGVIGSQAYARRFGNRMPDADNPTAEEMVWLSRGLFEALIKFIGLAEDHRFGLRAALYEFHYQPVANAFAKAVEAGADVKIVFDDEKTYKAANEAVIHNARLDEMKVVIPRTVTEGIRHNKFIILLKDEKPIAVWTGSTNISDGGIFGHSNVGHIVWSPAIAETYLEYWTLLSQNLTPTKLRPKNRALTPLPAGRPKPNSITPVFSARDEKDSSESLQWYADRMGEAHEISCITLAFNLDKVFSKVIAQDNDVLRYIVKDDDLGDGEIIGRDRDVLFAAGGRLEAGALANFLAERDNPLNSNDYIHDKFMLVDPLGDDPLVVSGSANFSQPSQRINDENMIVVRGDTRVADIYFGEFMRIFDHHYARYVVKKLTEANRQDPDAGYLKANPDDWLRSQFDEKSYKAKRRRYFVGS
;
A
#
# COMPACT_ATOMS: atom_id res chain seq x y z
N MET A 1 11.20 10.51 5.63
CA MET A 1 12.32 9.74 5.05
C MET A 1 12.55 10.18 3.61
N ARG A 2 13.10 11.37 3.45
CA ARG A 2 13.21 12.03 2.14
C ARG A 2 14.60 12.65 2.04
N ALA A 3 15.24 12.51 0.89
CA ALA A 3 16.54 13.13 0.61
C ALA A 3 16.50 13.81 -0.76
N THR A 4 17.18 14.93 -0.87
CA THR A 4 17.38 15.63 -2.15
C THR A 4 18.87 15.80 -2.42
N ALA A 5 19.23 15.77 -3.70
CA ALA A 5 20.59 16.01 -4.15
C ALA A 5 20.57 16.74 -5.49
N GLN A 6 21.68 17.41 -5.80
CA GLN A 6 21.86 18.07 -7.09
C GLN A 6 23.29 17.94 -7.57
N SER A 7 23.46 17.87 -8.89
CA SER A 7 24.72 18.04 -9.59
C SER A 7 24.73 19.40 -10.30
N GLY A 8 25.68 19.64 -11.21
CA GLY A 8 25.62 20.80 -12.11
C GLY A 8 24.50 20.71 -13.16
N VAL A 9 23.87 19.55 -13.32
CA VAL A 9 22.93 19.27 -14.43
C VAL A 9 21.57 18.77 -13.96
N LEU A 10 21.54 17.90 -12.95
CA LEU A 10 20.33 17.24 -12.47
C LEU A 10 20.04 17.62 -11.01
N ARG A 11 18.76 17.66 -10.66
CA ARG A 11 18.29 17.50 -9.28
C ARG A 11 17.59 16.15 -9.13
N ALA A 12 17.70 15.53 -7.97
CA ALA A 12 17.02 14.29 -7.62
C ALA A 12 16.43 14.36 -6.22
N ARG A 13 15.34 13.62 -6.03
CA ARG A 13 14.69 13.35 -4.75
C ARG A 13 14.52 11.84 -4.60
N ALA A 14 14.87 11.34 -3.42
CA ALA A 14 14.58 9.99 -2.97
C ALA A 14 13.56 10.05 -1.83
N ILE A 15 12.57 9.18 -1.86
CA ILE A 15 11.54 9.02 -0.83
C ILE A 15 11.51 7.54 -0.46
N ALA A 16 11.81 7.23 0.79
CA ALA A 16 11.85 5.86 1.27
C ALA A 16 10.66 5.53 2.17
N GLY A 17 10.13 4.33 2.00
CA GLY A 17 9.31 3.63 2.98
C GLY A 17 10.10 2.45 3.56
N THR A 18 9.40 1.38 3.93
CA THR A 18 10.00 0.17 4.51
C THR A 18 10.75 -0.69 3.48
N TYR A 19 10.11 -0.95 2.33
CA TYR A 19 10.65 -1.83 1.27
C TYR A 19 10.63 -1.17 -0.11
N VAL A 20 10.47 0.15 -0.14
CA VAL A 20 10.31 0.93 -1.37
C VAL A 20 11.16 2.18 -1.28
N VAL A 21 11.96 2.44 -2.31
CA VAL A 21 12.58 3.74 -2.53
C VAL A 21 12.10 4.31 -3.86
N ILE A 22 11.31 5.39 -3.81
CA ILE A 22 10.93 6.16 -4.99
C ILE A 22 12.05 7.15 -5.30
N LEU A 23 12.47 7.18 -6.55
CA LEU A 23 13.43 8.11 -7.10
C LEU A 23 12.73 9.00 -8.13
N ALA A 24 12.97 10.29 -8.06
CA ALA A 24 12.54 11.26 -9.06
C ALA A 24 13.66 12.24 -9.34
N TRP A 25 13.74 12.70 -10.58
CA TRP A 25 14.78 13.64 -10.99
C TRP A 25 14.28 14.56 -12.10
N ASP A 26 14.96 15.68 -12.28
CA ASP A 26 14.74 16.60 -13.39
C ASP A 26 16.04 17.33 -13.73
N PHE A 27 16.12 17.87 -14.93
CA PHE A 27 17.19 18.79 -15.31
C PHE A 27 17.03 20.11 -14.56
N LEU A 28 18.15 20.68 -14.12
CA LEU A 28 18.17 22.01 -13.53
C LEU A 28 17.78 23.08 -14.56
N PRO A 29 17.22 24.22 -14.13
CA PRO A 29 16.98 25.36 -15.02
C PRO A 29 18.24 25.74 -15.82
N GLY A 30 18.08 26.01 -17.11
CA GLY A 30 19.18 26.35 -18.03
C GLY A 30 19.91 25.16 -18.66
N GLN A 31 19.55 23.92 -18.31
CA GLN A 31 20.14 22.70 -18.87
C GLN A 31 19.34 22.11 -20.04
N ASP A 32 18.56 22.92 -20.77
CA ASP A 32 17.69 22.47 -21.85
C ASP A 32 18.44 21.70 -22.96
N ALA A 33 19.68 22.08 -23.25
CA ALA A 33 20.52 21.40 -24.22
C ALA A 33 20.78 19.92 -23.89
N LYS A 34 20.71 19.53 -22.61
CA LYS A 34 20.89 18.13 -22.17
C LYS A 34 19.71 17.23 -22.51
N LYS A 35 18.59 17.78 -22.97
CA LYS A 35 17.41 17.01 -23.39
C LYS A 35 17.60 16.40 -24.78
N THR A 36 18.34 17.06 -25.65
CA THR A 36 18.57 16.61 -27.03
C THR A 36 19.36 15.30 -27.04
N GLY A 37 18.81 14.28 -27.71
CA GLY A 37 19.46 12.98 -27.85
C GLY A 37 19.40 12.08 -26.61
N LEU A 38 18.64 12.45 -25.58
CA LEU A 38 18.53 11.68 -24.34
C LEU A 38 17.80 10.35 -24.56
N MET A 39 18.53 9.24 -24.46
CA MET A 39 17.98 7.89 -24.63
C MET A 39 17.26 7.38 -23.38
N GLY A 40 17.60 7.93 -22.20
CA GLY A 40 17.02 7.60 -20.91
C GLY A 40 18.02 7.82 -19.77
N PHE A 41 17.81 7.15 -18.64
CA PHE A 41 18.68 7.21 -17.47
C PHE A 41 19.11 5.81 -17.01
N ALA A 42 20.39 5.64 -16.71
CA ALA A 42 20.91 4.50 -15.98
C ALA A 42 20.89 4.80 -14.48
N ILE A 43 20.57 3.81 -13.66
CA ILE A 43 20.50 3.98 -12.21
C ILE A 43 21.42 2.93 -11.58
N GLN A 44 22.45 3.39 -10.87
CA GLN A 44 23.29 2.53 -10.05
C GLN A 44 22.79 2.60 -8.60
N ARG A 45 22.66 1.44 -7.97
CA ARG A 45 22.41 1.33 -6.53
C ARG A 45 23.69 0.85 -5.84
N GLU A 46 23.99 1.49 -4.73
CA GLU A 46 24.91 1.01 -3.71
C GLU A 46 24.13 0.73 -2.43
N GLU A 47 24.46 -0.36 -1.75
CA GLU A 47 24.09 -0.56 -0.35
C GLU A 47 25.26 -0.18 0.54
N LEU A 48 24.97 0.52 1.63
CA LEU A 48 25.94 1.01 2.58
C LEU A 48 25.74 0.35 3.95
N LYS A 49 26.85 -0.12 4.52
CA LYS A 49 26.92 -0.57 5.91
C LYS A 49 28.06 0.17 6.60
N ASP A 50 27.76 0.87 7.69
CA ASP A 50 28.71 1.70 8.43
C ASP A 50 29.48 2.70 7.53
N GLY A 51 28.78 3.25 6.53
CA GLY A 51 29.32 4.18 5.53
C GLY A 51 30.16 3.54 4.42
N ALA A 52 30.44 2.24 4.49
CA ALA A 52 31.16 1.49 3.45
C ALA A 52 30.20 0.85 2.45
N VAL A 53 30.55 0.88 1.16
CA VAL A 53 29.79 0.22 0.10
C VAL A 53 29.98 -1.30 0.21
N VAL A 54 28.89 -2.03 0.44
CA VAL A 54 28.90 -3.50 0.56
C VAL A 54 28.33 -4.20 -0.67
N GLU A 55 27.49 -3.51 -1.44
CA GLU A 55 26.95 -4.00 -2.72
C GLU A 55 26.90 -2.82 -3.70
N ARG A 56 27.20 -3.07 -4.98
CA ARG A 56 27.05 -2.09 -6.07
C ARG A 56 26.65 -2.78 -7.36
N TYR A 57 25.57 -2.33 -7.98
CA TYR A 57 25.18 -2.78 -9.32
C TYR A 57 24.27 -1.76 -10.02
N TRP A 58 24.12 -1.93 -11.34
CA TRP A 58 23.14 -1.18 -12.11
C TRP A 58 21.76 -1.82 -11.95
N MET A 59 20.78 -1.02 -11.52
CA MET A 59 19.38 -1.44 -11.43
C MET A 59 18.93 -2.06 -12.75
N THR A 60 17.95 -2.96 -12.67
CA THR A 60 17.51 -3.75 -13.83
C THR A 60 16.04 -3.52 -14.17
N GLY A 61 15.69 -3.70 -15.44
CA GLY A 61 14.31 -3.65 -15.95
C GLY A 61 14.05 -4.74 -16.98
N ILE A 62 12.78 -4.95 -17.36
CA ILE A 62 12.40 -5.96 -18.36
C ILE A 62 12.44 -5.39 -19.79
N LYS A 63 12.10 -4.10 -19.94
CA LYS A 63 12.12 -3.44 -21.24
C LYS A 63 13.55 -3.31 -21.76
N ARG A 64 13.72 -3.58 -23.06
CA ARG A 64 15.00 -3.52 -23.76
C ARG A 64 14.84 -2.91 -25.15
N PHE A 65 15.94 -2.48 -25.76
CA PHE A 65 15.92 -2.03 -27.15
C PHE A 65 15.87 -3.26 -28.06
N LYS A 66 14.95 -3.27 -29.04
CA LYS A 66 14.76 -4.38 -29.97
C LYS A 66 16.06 -4.73 -30.72
N ASP A 67 16.79 -3.74 -31.22
CA ASP A 67 18.03 -3.94 -31.97
C ASP A 67 19.24 -4.40 -31.13
N LYS A 68 19.12 -4.33 -29.80
CA LYS A 68 20.14 -4.80 -28.84
C LYS A 68 19.69 -6.07 -28.11
N ASP A 69 18.43 -6.50 -28.29
CA ASP A 69 17.95 -7.77 -27.77
C ASP A 69 18.72 -8.92 -28.43
N ARG A 70 19.29 -9.79 -27.60
CA ARG A 70 20.09 -10.94 -28.03
C ARG A 70 19.30 -12.25 -27.93
N GLY A 71 17.96 -12.17 -27.93
CA GLY A 71 17.10 -13.34 -27.78
C GLY A 71 17.05 -13.87 -26.35
N LEU A 72 17.19 -12.99 -25.35
CA LEU A 72 17.09 -13.37 -23.95
C LEU A 72 15.68 -13.87 -23.63
N PRO A 73 15.49 -14.87 -22.75
CA PRO A 73 14.17 -15.34 -22.37
C PRO A 73 13.27 -14.21 -21.83
N PRO A 74 11.94 -14.27 -22.05
CA PRO A 74 11.00 -13.36 -21.40
C PRO A 74 11.16 -13.36 -19.87
N GLY A 75 10.91 -12.21 -19.24
CA GLY A 75 11.08 -11.99 -17.79
C GLY A 75 12.50 -11.72 -17.34
N THR A 76 13.51 -11.88 -18.21
CA THR A 76 14.92 -11.65 -17.89
C THR A 76 15.19 -10.16 -17.64
N PRO A 77 15.57 -9.75 -16.41
CA PRO A 77 15.98 -8.39 -16.13
C PRO A 77 17.29 -8.06 -16.86
N VAL A 78 17.41 -6.84 -17.36
CA VAL A 78 18.60 -6.32 -18.02
C VAL A 78 19.03 -5.01 -17.37
N SER A 79 20.34 -4.74 -17.36
CA SER A 79 20.93 -3.55 -16.76
C SER A 79 20.41 -2.25 -17.38
N THR A 80 20.08 -1.27 -16.54
CA THR A 80 19.71 0.08 -16.97
C THR A 80 20.88 0.85 -17.61
N ALA A 81 22.13 0.43 -17.41
CA ALA A 81 23.27 1.00 -18.15
C ALA A 81 23.21 0.64 -19.65
N ASP A 82 22.64 -0.52 -19.97
CA ASP A 82 22.51 -1.00 -21.34
C ASP A 82 21.14 -0.74 -21.96
N HIS A 83 20.11 -0.64 -21.11
CA HIS A 83 18.70 -0.49 -21.44
C HIS A 83 18.08 0.55 -20.49
N PRO A 84 18.31 1.84 -20.74
CA PRO A 84 18.03 2.91 -19.79
C PRO A 84 16.55 3.11 -19.54
N VAL A 85 16.24 3.61 -18.34
CA VAL A 85 14.90 3.99 -17.93
C VAL A 85 14.45 5.21 -18.74
N GLN A 86 13.35 5.08 -19.48
CA GLN A 86 12.73 6.15 -20.26
C GLN A 86 11.63 6.88 -19.46
N SER A 87 12.06 7.46 -18.34
CA SER A 87 11.21 8.16 -17.37
C SER A 87 12.07 9.14 -16.56
N PHE A 88 11.43 10.05 -15.84
CA PHE A 88 12.06 10.92 -14.83
C PHE A 88 11.79 10.46 -13.40
N GLN A 89 11.25 9.25 -13.28
CA GLN A 89 11.02 8.59 -12.01
C GLN A 89 11.27 7.09 -12.15
N TRP A 90 11.66 6.48 -11.05
CA TRP A 90 11.83 5.04 -10.87
C TRP A 90 11.50 4.67 -9.43
N ALA A 91 11.25 3.40 -9.16
CA ALA A 91 11.11 2.91 -7.80
C ALA A 91 11.88 1.60 -7.64
N ASP A 92 12.66 1.50 -6.55
CA ASP A 92 13.30 0.28 -6.12
C ASP A 92 12.35 -0.47 -5.17
N TYR A 93 11.73 -1.53 -5.68
CA TYR A 93 10.88 -2.46 -4.92
C TYR A 93 11.65 -3.68 -4.37
N THR A 94 12.99 -3.63 -4.45
CA THR A 94 13.90 -4.65 -3.92
C THR A 94 14.70 -4.14 -2.73
N ALA A 95 14.45 -2.90 -2.29
CA ALA A 95 15.02 -2.36 -1.07
C ALA A 95 14.55 -3.17 0.15
N GLU A 96 15.42 -3.29 1.14
CA GLU A 96 15.17 -3.95 2.42
C GLU A 96 15.03 -2.89 3.54
N THR A 97 14.38 -3.25 4.64
CA THR A 97 14.14 -2.39 5.82
C THR A 97 15.41 -2.21 6.65
N ASP A 98 15.63 -1.04 7.27
CA ASP A 98 16.85 -0.73 8.04
C ASP A 98 18.15 -0.74 7.21
N HIS A 99 18.08 -0.38 5.93
CA HIS A 99 19.24 -0.24 5.06
C HIS A 99 19.46 1.21 4.62
N THR A 100 20.74 1.55 4.39
CA THR A 100 21.11 2.80 3.72
C THR A 100 21.53 2.48 2.29
N TYR A 101 20.90 3.18 1.34
CA TYR A 101 21.19 3.06 -0.08
C TYR A 101 21.70 4.38 -0.63
N ARG A 102 22.58 4.28 -1.63
CA ARG A 102 22.99 5.41 -2.46
C ARG A 102 22.65 5.12 -3.91
N TYR A 103 21.89 6.02 -4.52
CA TYR A 103 21.47 5.93 -5.91
C TYR A 103 22.18 6.99 -6.74
N GLN A 104 22.87 6.56 -7.80
CA GLN A 104 23.43 7.45 -8.81
C GLN A 104 22.59 7.37 -10.09
N ILE A 105 22.02 8.49 -10.50
CA ILE A 105 21.18 8.65 -11.69
C ILE A 105 22.03 9.29 -12.79
N VAL A 106 22.21 8.58 -13.90
CA VAL A 106 23.14 8.94 -14.98
C VAL A 106 22.39 9.10 -16.30
N PRO A 107 22.40 10.29 -16.94
CA PRO A 107 21.86 10.45 -18.28
C PRO A 107 22.58 9.56 -19.31
N VAL A 108 21.82 9.01 -20.26
CA VAL A 108 22.34 8.13 -21.31
C VAL A 108 22.04 8.70 -22.68
N TYR A 109 23.07 8.76 -23.54
CA TYR A 109 23.01 9.32 -24.89
C TYR A 109 23.58 8.35 -25.93
N GLY A 110 23.53 8.75 -27.21
CA GLY A 110 24.15 8.03 -28.32
C GLY A 110 23.19 7.05 -29.03
N ALA A 111 23.71 6.36 -30.03
CA ALA A 111 22.93 5.35 -30.77
C ALA A 111 22.68 4.11 -29.91
N VAL A 112 21.58 3.39 -30.15
CA VAL A 112 21.16 2.19 -29.37
C VAL A 112 22.29 1.16 -29.16
N LYS A 113 23.15 0.94 -30.15
CA LYS A 113 24.27 -0.02 -30.08
C LYS A 113 25.58 0.57 -29.55
N MET A 114 25.62 1.88 -29.29
CA MET A 114 26.79 2.66 -28.83
C MET A 114 26.36 3.69 -27.78
N LEU A 115 25.60 3.25 -26.77
CA LEU A 115 25.13 4.12 -25.70
C LEU A 115 26.32 4.63 -24.88
N GLN A 116 26.22 5.87 -24.40
CA GLN A 116 27.23 6.54 -23.61
C GLN A 116 26.60 7.08 -22.31
N LEU A 117 27.23 6.74 -21.18
CA LEU A 117 26.83 7.22 -19.85
C LEU A 117 27.49 8.58 -19.59
N ASP A 118 26.68 9.63 -19.39
CA ASP A 118 27.17 10.97 -19.02
C ASP A 118 27.34 11.07 -17.50
N THR A 119 28.37 10.39 -16.98
CA THR A 119 28.68 10.36 -15.54
C THR A 119 29.01 11.74 -14.98
N ALA A 120 29.51 12.68 -15.80
CA ALA A 120 29.79 14.05 -15.39
C ALA A 120 28.51 14.83 -15.04
N SER A 121 27.38 14.48 -15.64
CA SER A 121 26.07 15.09 -15.36
C SER A 121 25.28 14.37 -14.26
N ALA A 122 25.76 13.22 -13.80
CA ALA A 122 25.04 12.37 -12.86
C ALA A 122 24.75 13.08 -11.52
N VAL A 123 23.65 12.70 -10.89
CA VAL A 123 23.31 13.11 -9.51
C VAL A 123 23.28 11.89 -8.62
N THR A 124 23.77 12.04 -7.39
CA THR A 124 23.86 10.95 -6.41
C THR A 124 23.09 11.34 -5.16
N VAL A 125 22.17 10.50 -4.71
CA VAL A 125 21.35 10.71 -3.51
C VAL A 125 21.48 9.52 -2.58
N GLU A 126 21.68 9.78 -1.29
CA GLU A 126 21.74 8.76 -0.25
C GLU A 126 20.46 8.83 0.59
N ILE A 127 19.92 7.67 0.96
CA ILE A 127 18.63 7.57 1.67
C ILE A 127 18.62 6.29 2.52
N ALA A 128 17.97 6.35 3.68
CA ALA A 128 17.72 5.19 4.53
C ALA A 128 16.24 4.75 4.45
N THR A 129 16.00 3.44 4.46
CA THR A 129 14.67 2.85 4.55
C THR A 129 14.16 2.81 5.99
N GLU A 130 12.84 2.75 6.15
CA GLU A 130 12.18 2.62 7.44
C GLU A 130 12.58 1.31 8.14
N LEU A 131 12.64 1.32 9.47
CA LEU A 131 12.84 0.15 10.31
C LEU A 131 11.49 -0.46 10.73
N GLU A 132 11.37 -1.77 10.66
CA GLU A 132 10.24 -2.50 11.26
C GLU A 132 10.48 -2.73 12.76
N TYR A 133 10.16 -1.75 13.62
CA TYR A 133 10.49 -1.80 15.05
C TYR A 133 9.98 -3.06 15.76
N LEU A 134 8.70 -3.43 15.58
CA LEU A 134 8.19 -4.65 16.20
C LEU A 134 9.00 -5.89 15.80
N LEU A 135 9.43 -5.99 14.54
CA LEU A 135 10.20 -7.14 14.05
C LEU A 135 11.68 -7.08 14.46
N ASN A 136 12.18 -5.93 14.91
CA ASN A 136 13.57 -5.69 15.31
C ASN A 136 13.67 -5.24 16.79
N PRO A 137 13.46 -6.15 17.75
CA PRO A 137 13.28 -5.81 19.17
C PRO A 137 14.57 -5.29 19.85
N ASP A 138 15.73 -5.54 19.24
CA ASP A 138 17.02 -5.03 19.72
C ASP A 138 17.21 -3.53 19.42
N LYS A 139 16.35 -2.95 18.59
CA LYS A 139 16.34 -1.52 18.27
C LYS A 139 15.36 -0.83 19.22
N GLN A 140 15.81 0.26 19.85
CA GLN A 140 14.94 1.05 20.71
C GLN A 140 13.77 1.63 19.92
N ASN A 141 12.56 1.45 20.45
CA ASN A 141 11.31 1.95 19.87
C ASN A 141 10.77 3.16 20.65
N ASP A 142 11.67 3.98 21.21
CA ASP A 142 11.31 5.01 22.19
C ASP A 142 10.52 6.18 21.56
N GLU A 143 10.46 6.24 20.23
CA GLU A 143 9.80 7.30 19.46
C GLU A 143 8.72 6.81 18.45
N ALA A 144 8.62 5.51 18.11
CA ALA A 144 7.68 5.13 17.06
C ALA A 144 6.24 5.12 17.58
N ARG A 145 5.52 6.17 17.21
CA ARG A 145 4.06 6.25 17.36
C ARG A 145 3.32 5.22 16.49
N HIS A 146 3.99 4.71 15.46
CA HIS A 146 3.40 3.89 14.40
C HIS A 146 4.36 2.81 13.89
N ASP A 147 3.87 1.59 13.68
CA ASP A 147 4.52 0.57 12.83
C ASP A 147 3.56 0.11 11.74
N VAL A 148 4.04 0.00 10.51
CA VAL A 148 3.19 -0.24 9.33
C VAL A 148 3.77 -1.39 8.51
N TYR A 149 2.95 -2.41 8.29
CA TYR A 149 3.30 -3.63 7.59
C TYR A 149 2.35 -3.82 6.41
N PHE A 150 2.89 -3.84 5.21
CA PHE A 150 2.13 -4.15 4.02
C PHE A 150 2.57 -5.49 3.47
N ASN A 151 1.63 -6.37 3.14
CA ASN A 151 1.98 -7.53 2.33
C ASN A 151 2.37 -7.12 0.91
N ARG A 152 2.88 -8.07 0.13
CA ARG A 152 3.13 -7.82 -1.30
C ARG A 152 1.82 -7.74 -2.07
N GLY A 153 0.87 -8.64 -1.81
CA GLY A 153 -0.45 -8.65 -2.44
C GLY A 153 -0.41 -8.74 -3.97
N VAL A 154 0.58 -9.44 -4.55
CA VAL A 154 0.85 -9.47 -6.01
C VAL A 154 1.25 -10.86 -6.52
N ILE A 155 0.40 -11.86 -6.30
CA ILE A 155 0.58 -13.22 -6.87
C ILE A 155 0.65 -13.15 -8.40
N GLY A 156 -0.21 -12.33 -9.02
CA GLY A 156 -0.19 -12.05 -10.46
C GLY A 156 0.90 -11.06 -10.89
N SER A 157 2.17 -11.41 -10.70
CA SER A 157 3.29 -10.49 -11.00
C SER A 157 4.45 -11.13 -11.74
N GLN A 158 5.17 -10.32 -12.54
CA GLN A 158 6.44 -10.70 -13.15
C GLN A 158 7.46 -11.22 -12.12
N ALA A 159 7.48 -10.64 -10.91
CA ALA A 159 8.40 -11.05 -9.86
C ALA A 159 8.05 -12.46 -9.34
N TYR A 160 6.77 -12.73 -9.07
CA TYR A 160 6.29 -14.04 -8.64
C TYR A 160 6.47 -15.10 -9.73
N ALA A 161 6.10 -14.76 -10.98
CA ALA A 161 6.28 -15.61 -12.15
C ALA A 161 7.75 -16.02 -12.34
N ARG A 162 8.68 -15.07 -12.21
CA ARG A 162 10.11 -15.32 -12.35
C ARG A 162 10.70 -16.10 -11.17
N ARG A 163 10.36 -15.73 -9.93
CA ARG A 163 10.97 -16.31 -8.73
C ARG A 163 10.44 -17.72 -8.43
N PHE A 164 9.14 -17.92 -8.61
CA PHE A 164 8.46 -19.14 -8.19
C PHE A 164 7.82 -19.92 -9.35
N GLY A 165 8.03 -19.49 -10.60
CA GLY A 165 7.47 -20.18 -11.77
C GLY A 165 5.94 -20.19 -11.79
N ASN A 166 5.29 -19.17 -11.21
CA ASN A 166 3.83 -19.12 -11.01
C ASN A 166 3.29 -20.33 -10.21
N ARG A 167 4.07 -20.95 -9.32
CA ARG A 167 3.57 -22.06 -8.47
C ARG A 167 2.38 -21.62 -7.62
N MET A 168 1.52 -22.58 -7.27
CA MET A 168 0.39 -22.32 -6.38
C MET A 168 0.90 -21.99 -4.97
N PRO A 169 0.45 -20.90 -4.33
CA PRO A 169 0.80 -20.59 -2.95
C PRO A 169 0.25 -21.68 -2.00
N ASP A 170 1.04 -22.05 -1.00
CA ASP A 170 0.70 -23.05 0.02
C ASP A 170 0.23 -22.36 1.32
N ALA A 171 -1.06 -22.02 1.39
CA ALA A 171 -1.65 -21.32 2.53
C ALA A 171 -1.52 -22.07 3.88
N ASP A 172 -1.42 -23.40 3.83
CA ASP A 172 -1.26 -24.27 5.01
C ASP A 172 0.16 -24.22 5.59
N ASN A 173 1.13 -23.76 4.78
CA ASN A 173 2.52 -23.59 5.20
C ASN A 173 2.96 -22.12 5.08
N PRO A 174 2.63 -21.25 6.06
CA PRO A 174 3.04 -19.84 6.04
C PRO A 174 4.56 -19.62 6.03
N THR A 175 5.35 -20.66 6.32
CA THR A 175 6.82 -20.59 6.30
C THR A 175 7.42 -20.99 4.96
N ALA A 176 6.60 -21.43 3.99
CA ALA A 176 7.05 -21.68 2.64
C ALA A 176 7.57 -20.38 2.00
N GLU A 177 8.62 -20.49 1.16
CA GLU A 177 9.37 -19.33 0.66
C GLU A 177 8.49 -18.28 -0.04
N GLU A 178 7.53 -18.72 -0.85
CA GLU A 178 6.56 -17.86 -1.53
C GLU A 178 5.59 -17.21 -0.55
N MET A 179 5.22 -17.88 0.54
CA MET A 179 4.31 -17.34 1.55
C MET A 179 4.99 -16.26 2.39
N VAL A 180 6.23 -16.50 2.82
CA VAL A 180 7.07 -15.48 3.48
C VAL A 180 7.30 -14.29 2.53
N TRP A 181 7.56 -14.56 1.26
CA TRP A 181 7.67 -13.50 0.26
C TRP A 181 6.36 -12.74 0.09
N LEU A 182 5.21 -13.40 0.00
CA LEU A 182 3.92 -12.73 -0.13
C LEU A 182 3.57 -11.91 1.11
N SER A 183 3.85 -12.43 2.31
CA SER A 183 3.62 -11.77 3.59
C SER A 183 4.40 -10.46 3.72
N ARG A 184 5.68 -10.46 3.36
CA ARG A 184 6.59 -9.31 3.54
C ARG A 184 6.45 -8.66 4.92
N GLY A 185 6.54 -9.48 5.97
CA GLY A 185 6.51 -9.03 7.35
C GLY A 185 5.10 -8.85 7.94
N LEU A 186 4.02 -8.81 7.13
CA LEU A 186 2.66 -8.60 7.65
C LEU A 186 2.21 -9.72 8.59
N PHE A 187 2.31 -10.98 8.14
CA PHE A 187 1.97 -12.15 8.95
C PHE A 187 2.87 -12.24 10.18
N GLU A 188 4.17 -12.08 9.99
CA GLU A 188 5.17 -12.16 11.05
C GLU A 188 4.91 -11.10 12.13
N ALA A 189 4.59 -9.87 11.74
CA ALA A 189 4.27 -8.79 12.66
C ALA A 189 2.94 -9.02 13.38
N LEU A 190 1.92 -9.56 12.71
CA LEU A 190 0.65 -9.92 13.33
C LEU A 190 0.84 -10.98 14.43
N ILE A 191 1.56 -12.06 14.11
CA ILE A 191 1.87 -13.13 15.08
C ILE A 191 2.71 -12.58 16.23
N LYS A 192 3.70 -11.74 15.94
CA LYS A 192 4.55 -11.13 16.97
C LYS A 192 3.77 -10.17 17.87
N PHE A 193 2.85 -9.37 17.32
CA PHE A 193 2.03 -8.45 18.10
C PHE A 193 1.13 -9.20 19.09
N ILE A 194 0.49 -10.30 18.66
CA ILE A 194 -0.26 -11.20 19.55
C ILE A 194 0.67 -11.80 20.61
N GLY A 195 1.88 -12.19 20.20
CA GLY A 195 2.91 -12.78 21.06
C GLY A 195 3.48 -11.83 22.13
N LEU A 196 3.24 -10.52 22.06
CA LEU A 196 3.61 -9.58 23.13
C LEU A 196 2.85 -9.84 24.43
N ALA A 197 1.73 -10.56 24.38
CA ALA A 197 0.96 -10.97 25.54
C ALA A 197 1.58 -12.22 26.20
N GLU A 198 2.72 -12.03 26.86
CA GLU A 198 3.61 -13.11 27.31
C GLU A 198 3.23 -13.74 28.66
N ASP A 199 2.41 -13.07 29.47
CA ASP A 199 2.01 -13.57 30.80
C ASP A 199 0.70 -12.92 31.31
N HIS A 200 0.32 -13.26 32.55
CA HIS A 200 -0.83 -12.75 33.28
C HIS A 200 -0.92 -11.23 33.45
N ARG A 201 0.16 -10.49 33.22
CA ARG A 201 0.12 -9.02 33.24
C ARG A 201 -0.46 -8.47 31.95
N PHE A 202 -0.42 -9.24 30.87
CA PHE A 202 -0.90 -8.80 29.57
C PHE A 202 -2.35 -9.20 29.32
N GLY A 203 -2.99 -8.45 28.44
CA GLY A 203 -4.30 -8.79 27.91
C GLY A 203 -4.42 -8.43 26.44
N LEU A 204 -5.32 -9.14 25.75
CA LEU A 204 -5.68 -8.87 24.37
C LEU A 204 -7.19 -8.67 24.24
N ARG A 205 -7.60 -7.64 23.50
CA ARG A 205 -8.99 -7.40 23.12
C ARG A 205 -9.07 -7.28 21.60
N ALA A 206 -9.64 -8.28 20.95
CA ALA A 206 -9.68 -8.34 19.50
C ALA A 206 -11.12 -8.26 18.97
N ALA A 207 -11.30 -7.62 17.81
CA ALA A 207 -12.51 -7.70 17.01
C ALA A 207 -12.12 -8.05 15.57
N LEU A 208 -12.46 -9.27 15.14
CA LEU A 208 -11.90 -9.91 13.94
C LEU A 208 -12.98 -10.40 12.98
N TYR A 209 -12.92 -9.90 11.75
CA TYR A 209 -13.65 -10.38 10.59
C TYR A 209 -12.87 -11.48 9.88
N GLU A 210 -13.58 -12.43 9.27
CA GLU A 210 -12.97 -13.59 8.59
C GLU A 210 -11.92 -14.26 9.49
N PHE A 211 -12.25 -14.55 10.77
CA PHE A 211 -11.32 -15.13 11.72
C PHE A 211 -11.13 -16.64 11.51
N HIS A 212 -10.62 -17.01 10.34
CA HIS A 212 -10.49 -18.40 9.91
C HIS A 212 -9.11 -18.74 9.34
N TYR A 213 -8.05 -18.06 9.79
CA TYR A 213 -6.67 -18.50 9.55
C TYR A 213 -6.07 -19.16 10.81
N GLN A 214 -5.87 -20.49 10.72
CA GLN A 214 -5.50 -21.32 11.87
C GLN A 214 -4.22 -20.87 12.59
N PRO A 215 -3.12 -20.48 11.91
CA PRO A 215 -1.91 -20.01 12.59
C PRO A 215 -2.13 -18.79 13.49
N VAL A 216 -3.05 -17.90 13.13
CA VAL A 216 -3.37 -16.71 13.96
C VAL A 216 -4.20 -17.11 15.18
N ALA A 217 -5.18 -18.00 15.01
CA ALA A 217 -5.94 -18.55 16.14
C ALA A 217 -5.03 -19.29 17.13
N ASN A 218 -4.06 -20.04 16.63
CA ASN A 218 -3.04 -20.70 17.45
C ASN A 218 -2.15 -19.70 18.22
N ALA A 219 -1.86 -18.53 17.65
CA ALA A 219 -1.11 -17.48 18.36
C ALA A 219 -1.92 -16.91 19.53
N PHE A 220 -3.23 -16.70 19.36
CA PHE A 220 -4.11 -16.33 20.48
C PHE A 220 -4.18 -17.42 21.55
N ALA A 221 -4.28 -18.69 21.16
CA ALA A 221 -4.29 -19.80 22.11
C ALA A 221 -3.00 -19.83 22.95
N LYS A 222 -1.84 -19.63 22.32
CA LYS A 222 -0.55 -19.50 23.03
C LYS A 222 -0.53 -18.35 24.03
N ALA A 223 -1.10 -17.19 23.70
CA ALA A 223 -1.19 -16.07 24.65
C ALA A 223 -2.06 -16.42 25.87
N VAL A 224 -3.17 -17.14 25.66
CA VAL A 224 -4.01 -17.64 26.77
C VAL A 224 -3.25 -18.64 27.63
N GLU A 225 -2.55 -19.58 27.01
CA GLU A 225 -1.76 -20.61 27.71
C GLU A 225 -0.59 -20.00 28.50
N ALA A 226 -0.04 -18.87 28.04
CA ALA A 226 0.96 -18.10 28.77
C ALA A 226 0.39 -17.35 29.99
N GLY A 227 -0.94 -17.26 30.09
CA GLY A 227 -1.66 -16.67 31.22
C GLY A 227 -2.27 -15.30 30.93
N ALA A 228 -2.11 -14.76 29.71
CA ALA A 228 -2.67 -13.45 29.35
C ALA A 228 -4.20 -13.48 29.30
N ASP A 229 -4.83 -12.35 29.65
CA ASP A 229 -6.28 -12.20 29.57
C ASP A 229 -6.73 -11.85 28.15
N VAL A 230 -7.15 -12.86 27.38
CA VAL A 230 -7.57 -12.70 25.99
C VAL A 230 -9.10 -12.71 25.87
N LYS A 231 -9.64 -11.76 25.11
CA LYS A 231 -11.06 -11.74 24.67
C LYS A 231 -11.19 -11.36 23.20
N ILE A 232 -11.91 -12.16 22.43
CA ILE A 232 -12.03 -12.03 20.96
C ILE A 232 -13.49 -11.94 20.57
N VAL A 233 -13.91 -10.81 20.03
CA VAL A 233 -15.18 -10.65 19.33
C VAL A 233 -14.98 -11.09 17.89
N PHE A 234 -15.78 -12.03 17.40
CA PHE A 234 -15.68 -12.53 16.02
C PHE A 234 -17.02 -12.46 15.28
N ASP A 235 -16.97 -12.37 13.95
CA ASP A 235 -18.15 -12.44 13.10
C ASP A 235 -18.76 -13.86 13.16
N ASP A 236 -19.88 -13.99 13.86
CA ASP A 236 -20.60 -15.26 14.02
C ASP A 236 -21.88 -15.30 13.19
N GLU A 237 -21.77 -14.87 11.93
CA GLU A 237 -22.94 -14.73 11.06
C GLU A 237 -22.63 -15.09 9.60
N LYS A 238 -23.58 -15.79 8.98
CA LYS A 238 -23.61 -16.26 7.58
C LYS A 238 -22.27 -16.68 6.98
N THR A 239 -21.67 -15.86 6.10
CA THR A 239 -20.69 -16.31 5.09
C THR A 239 -19.48 -17.02 5.69
N TYR A 240 -18.94 -16.53 6.80
CA TYR A 240 -17.71 -17.04 7.41
C TYR A 240 -17.93 -17.78 8.72
N LYS A 241 -19.18 -17.91 9.19
CA LYS A 241 -19.54 -18.50 10.48
C LYS A 241 -18.91 -19.89 10.67
N ALA A 242 -19.17 -20.82 9.75
CA ALA A 242 -18.70 -22.20 9.89
C ALA A 242 -17.16 -22.31 9.88
N ALA A 243 -16.50 -21.49 9.05
CA ALA A 243 -15.04 -21.47 8.98
C ALA A 243 -14.42 -20.87 10.26
N ASN A 244 -15.00 -19.78 10.77
CA ASN A 244 -14.59 -19.17 12.04
C ASN A 244 -14.77 -20.16 13.20
N GLU A 245 -15.95 -20.77 13.34
CA GLU A 245 -16.25 -21.76 14.39
C GLU A 245 -15.27 -22.96 14.33
N ALA A 246 -14.97 -23.47 13.14
CA ALA A 246 -14.01 -24.56 12.98
C ALA A 246 -12.60 -24.19 13.45
N VAL A 247 -12.08 -23.02 13.05
CA VAL A 247 -10.73 -22.58 13.43
C VAL A 247 -10.65 -22.25 14.93
N ILE A 248 -11.68 -21.62 15.49
CA ILE A 248 -11.82 -21.35 16.92
C ILE A 248 -11.79 -22.66 17.71
N HIS A 249 -12.57 -23.65 17.29
CA HIS A 249 -12.64 -24.96 17.94
C HIS A 249 -11.31 -25.71 17.86
N ASN A 250 -10.68 -25.73 16.69
CA ASN A 250 -9.37 -26.36 16.49
C ASN A 250 -8.26 -25.73 17.36
N ALA A 251 -8.35 -24.42 17.60
CA ALA A 251 -7.45 -23.70 18.52
C ALA A 251 -7.90 -23.77 19.99
N ARG A 252 -9.06 -24.39 20.29
CA ARG A 252 -9.65 -24.56 21.62
C ARG A 252 -10.02 -23.24 22.31
N LEU A 253 -10.19 -22.16 21.54
CA LEU A 253 -10.49 -20.82 22.08
C LEU A 253 -11.92 -20.72 22.65
N ASP A 254 -12.83 -21.58 22.16
CA ASP A 254 -14.17 -21.80 22.71
C ASP A 254 -14.12 -22.52 24.07
N GLU A 255 -13.33 -23.60 24.19
CA GLU A 255 -13.11 -24.33 25.45
C GLU A 255 -12.50 -23.42 26.52
N MET A 256 -11.57 -22.55 26.13
CA MET A 256 -10.94 -21.54 26.97
C MET A 256 -11.88 -20.38 27.35
N LYS A 257 -13.06 -20.28 26.73
CA LYS A 257 -14.06 -19.22 26.96
C LYS A 257 -13.51 -17.81 26.75
N VAL A 258 -12.70 -17.65 25.70
CA VAL A 258 -12.09 -16.36 25.32
C VAL A 258 -12.76 -15.73 24.10
N VAL A 259 -13.65 -16.43 23.41
CA VAL A 259 -14.40 -15.89 22.25
C VAL A 259 -15.78 -15.37 22.65
N ILE A 260 -16.23 -14.33 21.95
CA ILE A 260 -17.52 -13.66 22.10
C ILE A 260 -18.16 -13.59 20.70
N PRO A 261 -19.21 -14.38 20.44
CA PRO A 261 -19.85 -14.37 19.13
C PRO A 261 -20.59 -13.06 18.91
N ARG A 262 -20.38 -12.43 17.77
CA ARG A 262 -21.15 -11.26 17.33
C ARG A 262 -22.18 -11.69 16.29
N THR A 263 -23.42 -11.85 16.74
CA THR A 263 -24.53 -12.47 15.99
C THR A 263 -25.49 -11.45 15.37
N VAL A 264 -25.10 -10.18 15.33
CA VAL A 264 -25.88 -9.11 14.70
C VAL A 264 -26.00 -9.40 13.20
N THR A 265 -27.23 -9.44 12.68
CA THR A 265 -27.52 -9.79 11.28
C THR A 265 -27.51 -8.60 10.30
N GLU A 266 -27.58 -7.38 10.82
CA GLU A 266 -27.47 -6.13 10.05
C GLU A 266 -26.01 -5.83 9.68
N GLY A 267 -25.73 -5.47 8.42
CA GLY A 267 -24.38 -5.12 7.96
C GLY A 267 -23.42 -6.31 7.95
N ILE A 268 -22.12 -6.03 8.07
CA ILE A 268 -21.03 -7.00 8.30
C ILE A 268 -20.16 -6.58 9.50
N ARG A 269 -19.56 -7.55 10.19
CA ARG A 269 -18.74 -7.35 11.41
C ARG A 269 -17.28 -7.10 11.04
N HIS A 270 -17.04 -6.07 10.24
CA HIS A 270 -15.86 -5.92 9.41
C HIS A 270 -14.65 -5.27 10.10
N ASN A 271 -14.50 -5.44 11.42
CA ASN A 271 -13.33 -4.98 12.16
C ASN A 271 -12.16 -5.97 12.05
N LYS A 272 -10.92 -5.45 12.06
CA LYS A 272 -9.69 -6.25 12.12
C LYS A 272 -8.69 -5.55 13.04
N PHE A 273 -9.01 -5.47 14.32
CA PHE A 273 -8.15 -4.81 15.30
C PHE A 273 -7.88 -5.68 16.54
N ILE A 274 -6.73 -5.43 17.16
CA ILE A 274 -6.27 -6.11 18.39
C ILE A 274 -5.68 -5.05 19.31
N ILE A 275 -6.21 -4.90 20.52
CA ILE A 275 -5.68 -4.00 21.54
C ILE A 275 -4.77 -4.82 22.46
N LEU A 276 -3.57 -4.30 22.71
CA LEU A 276 -2.65 -4.83 23.70
C LEU A 276 -2.81 -4.06 25.01
N LEU A 277 -2.97 -4.80 26.10
CA LEU A 277 -3.04 -4.27 27.46
C LEU A 277 -1.86 -4.80 28.28
N LYS A 278 -1.39 -3.98 29.23
CA LYS A 278 -0.43 -4.37 30.25
C LYS A 278 -0.88 -3.83 31.60
N ASP A 279 -0.93 -4.69 32.60
CA ASP A 279 -1.47 -4.43 33.93
C ASP A 279 -2.86 -3.74 33.83
N GLU A 280 -3.74 -4.34 33.01
CA GLU A 280 -5.10 -3.87 32.67
C GLU A 280 -5.20 -2.53 31.93
N LYS A 281 -4.08 -1.90 31.57
CA LYS A 281 -4.05 -0.63 30.85
C LYS A 281 -3.78 -0.85 29.36
N PRO A 282 -4.59 -0.30 28.45
CA PRO A 282 -4.32 -0.39 27.02
C PRO A 282 -3.08 0.44 26.65
N ILE A 283 -2.19 -0.15 25.87
CA ILE A 283 -0.89 0.46 25.50
C ILE A 283 -0.71 0.62 23.99
N ALA A 284 -1.34 -0.24 23.18
CA ALA A 284 -1.24 -0.20 21.73
C ALA A 284 -2.46 -0.83 21.07
N VAL A 285 -2.67 -0.51 19.79
CA VAL A 285 -3.67 -1.17 18.95
C VAL A 285 -3.08 -1.51 17.59
N TRP A 286 -3.24 -2.76 17.17
CA TRP A 286 -3.11 -3.19 15.78
C TRP A 286 -4.45 -2.94 15.07
N THR A 287 -4.44 -2.34 13.89
CA THR A 287 -5.59 -2.20 13.00
C THR A 287 -5.15 -2.31 11.53
N GLY A 288 -6.05 -2.07 10.58
CA GLY A 288 -5.76 -2.04 9.14
C GLY A 288 -6.85 -2.69 8.30
N SER A 289 -6.51 -3.00 7.06
CA SER A 289 -7.43 -3.63 6.08
C SER A 289 -7.43 -5.16 6.15
N THR A 290 -6.42 -5.75 6.78
CA THR A 290 -6.10 -7.19 6.74
C THR A 290 -7.16 -8.04 7.44
N ASN A 291 -7.96 -8.79 6.67
CA ASN A 291 -8.79 -9.89 7.18
C ASN A 291 -7.91 -11.01 7.76
N ILE A 292 -8.40 -11.74 8.76
CA ILE A 292 -7.65 -12.85 9.39
C ILE A 292 -7.86 -14.16 8.62
N SER A 293 -7.65 -14.08 7.31
CA SER A 293 -7.72 -15.17 6.33
C SER A 293 -6.37 -15.30 5.62
N ASP A 294 -6.06 -16.50 5.11
CA ASP A 294 -4.91 -16.72 4.22
C ASP A 294 -4.96 -15.77 3.03
N GLY A 295 -6.15 -15.61 2.48
CA GLY A 295 -6.45 -14.65 1.47
C GLY A 295 -6.05 -13.23 1.87
N GLY A 296 -6.59 -12.69 2.98
CA GLY A 296 -6.29 -11.35 3.47
C GLY A 296 -4.80 -11.10 3.77
N ILE A 297 -4.09 -12.12 4.26
CA ILE A 297 -2.70 -11.98 4.67
C ILE A 297 -1.74 -12.09 3.47
N PHE A 298 -1.99 -12.98 2.51
CA PHE A 298 -1.02 -13.32 1.46
C PHE A 298 -1.49 -13.02 0.02
N GLY A 299 -2.79 -12.97 -0.24
CA GLY A 299 -3.33 -12.95 -1.61
C GLY A 299 -3.35 -11.57 -2.26
N HIS A 300 -4.15 -10.68 -1.68
CA HIS A 300 -4.49 -9.34 -2.16
C HIS A 300 -3.85 -8.29 -1.26
N SER A 301 -3.61 -7.08 -1.78
CA SER A 301 -2.87 -6.04 -1.08
C SER A 301 -3.60 -5.61 0.20
N ASN A 302 -2.91 -5.66 1.34
CA ASN A 302 -3.44 -5.31 2.65
C ASN A 302 -2.36 -4.70 3.54
N VAL A 303 -2.82 -4.01 4.60
CA VAL A 303 -1.97 -3.36 5.60
C VAL A 303 -2.38 -3.78 7.02
N GLY A 304 -1.37 -3.97 7.86
CA GLY A 304 -1.43 -3.97 9.31
C GLY A 304 -0.72 -2.74 9.85
N HIS A 305 -1.37 -2.00 10.74
CA HIS A 305 -0.89 -0.74 11.29
C HIS A 305 -1.03 -0.76 12.80
N ILE A 306 0.09 -0.71 13.51
CA ILE A 306 0.15 -0.56 14.95
C ILE A 306 0.21 0.92 15.30
N VAL A 307 -0.62 1.34 16.25
CA VAL A 307 -0.53 2.65 16.89
C VAL A 307 -0.10 2.44 18.34
N TRP A 308 1.13 2.86 18.66
CA TRP A 308 1.70 2.83 20.00
C TRP A 308 1.25 4.06 20.79
N SER A 309 0.00 4.04 21.25
CA SER A 309 -0.57 5.14 22.03
C SER A 309 -1.63 4.63 23.00
N PRO A 310 -1.40 4.77 24.32
CA PRO A 310 -2.39 4.41 25.33
C PRO A 310 -3.74 5.11 25.12
N ALA A 311 -3.74 6.39 24.74
CA ALA A 311 -4.98 7.14 24.53
C ALA A 311 -5.81 6.62 23.33
N ILE A 312 -5.15 6.25 22.23
CA ILE A 312 -5.83 5.66 21.08
C ILE A 312 -6.30 4.25 21.41
N ALA A 313 -5.45 3.45 22.07
CA ALA A 313 -5.78 2.10 22.49
C ALA A 313 -6.96 2.06 23.47
N GLU A 314 -7.06 3.04 24.39
CA GLU A 314 -8.23 3.23 25.28
C GLU A 314 -9.50 3.52 24.48
N THR A 315 -9.45 4.39 23.48
CA THR A 315 -10.62 4.68 22.63
C THR A 315 -11.09 3.43 21.88
N TYR A 316 -10.16 2.60 21.39
CA TYR A 316 -10.48 1.31 20.79
C TYR A 316 -11.03 0.30 21.81
N LEU A 317 -10.55 0.31 23.05
CA LEU A 317 -11.06 -0.54 24.13
C LEU A 317 -12.51 -0.20 24.49
N GLU A 318 -12.86 1.09 24.52
CA GLU A 318 -14.24 1.54 24.67
C GLU A 318 -15.12 1.02 23.53
N TYR A 319 -14.67 1.13 22.28
CA TYR A 319 -15.40 0.59 21.12
C TYR A 319 -15.55 -0.94 21.18
N TRP A 320 -14.48 -1.66 21.51
CA TRP A 320 -14.52 -3.12 21.70
C TRP A 320 -15.54 -3.52 22.77
N THR A 321 -15.63 -2.75 23.87
CA THR A 321 -16.62 -2.97 24.93
C THR A 321 -18.06 -2.80 24.46
N LEU A 322 -18.31 -1.91 23.49
CA LEU A 322 -19.62 -1.77 22.86
C LEU A 322 -19.93 -2.95 21.91
N LEU A 323 -18.93 -3.41 21.16
CA LEU A 323 -19.08 -4.55 20.26
C LEU A 323 -19.38 -5.86 21.00
N SER A 324 -18.71 -6.08 22.14
CA SER A 324 -18.87 -7.30 22.96
C SER A 324 -20.24 -7.43 23.61
N GLN A 325 -20.99 -6.32 23.72
CA GLN A 325 -22.40 -6.30 24.16
C GLN A 325 -23.39 -6.74 23.07
N ASN A 326 -22.91 -7.13 21.88
CA ASN A 326 -23.71 -7.55 20.74
C ASN A 326 -24.76 -6.48 20.32
N LEU A 327 -24.40 -5.21 20.42
CA LEU A 327 -25.27 -4.09 20.05
C LEU A 327 -25.48 -4.04 18.52
N THR A 328 -26.74 -3.80 18.11
CA THR A 328 -27.09 -3.56 16.70
C THR A 328 -26.54 -2.23 16.19
N PRO A 329 -26.40 -2.01 14.86
CA PRO A 329 -25.85 -0.78 14.30
C PRO A 329 -26.61 0.45 14.78
N THR A 330 -27.94 0.37 14.85
CA THR A 330 -28.79 1.46 15.37
C THR A 330 -28.45 1.87 16.80
N LYS A 331 -28.08 0.92 17.68
CA LYS A 331 -27.66 1.21 19.06
C LYS A 331 -26.21 1.69 19.13
N LEU A 332 -25.35 1.27 18.21
CA LEU A 332 -23.95 1.67 18.13
C LEU A 332 -23.76 3.09 17.62
N ARG A 333 -24.49 3.52 16.59
CA ARG A 333 -24.37 4.84 15.95
C ARG A 333 -24.22 6.02 16.92
N PRO A 334 -25.16 6.27 17.86
CA PRO A 334 -25.03 7.41 18.76
C PRO A 334 -23.82 7.30 19.70
N LYS A 335 -23.44 6.08 20.09
CA LYS A 335 -22.27 5.82 20.94
C LYS A 335 -20.97 6.03 20.19
N ASN A 336 -20.87 5.54 18.97
CA ASN A 336 -19.71 5.74 18.09
C ASN A 336 -19.50 7.22 17.76
N ARG A 337 -20.58 7.97 17.49
CA ARG A 337 -20.50 9.43 17.27
C ARG A 337 -20.04 10.19 18.52
N ALA A 338 -20.49 9.78 19.70
CA ALA A 338 -20.07 10.39 20.96
C ALA A 338 -18.60 10.07 21.28
N LEU A 339 -18.18 8.82 21.06
CA LEU A 339 -16.82 8.34 21.32
C LEU A 339 -15.80 8.91 20.32
N THR A 340 -16.18 9.00 19.04
CA THR A 340 -15.33 9.49 17.94
C THR A 340 -16.03 10.59 17.14
N PRO A 341 -16.17 11.80 17.70
CA PRO A 341 -16.77 12.91 16.99
C PRO A 341 -15.91 13.29 15.76
N LEU A 342 -16.57 13.59 14.63
CA LEU A 342 -15.84 14.07 13.46
C LEU A 342 -15.36 15.50 13.70
N PRO A 343 -14.09 15.81 13.39
CA PRO A 343 -13.62 17.19 13.37
C PRO A 343 -14.41 18.05 12.37
N ALA A 344 -14.62 19.33 12.70
CA ALA A 344 -15.07 20.31 11.73
C ALA A 344 -13.94 20.57 10.72
N GLY A 345 -14.01 19.98 9.53
CA GLY A 345 -12.95 20.02 8.52
C GLY A 345 -11.78 19.08 8.84
N ARG A 346 -10.55 19.53 8.62
CA ARG A 346 -9.34 18.73 8.91
C ARG A 346 -9.21 18.42 10.41
N PRO A 347 -8.73 17.22 10.79
CA PRO A 347 -8.30 16.93 12.16
C PRO A 347 -7.26 17.93 12.65
N LYS A 348 -7.03 18.01 13.97
CA LYS A 348 -5.98 18.89 14.52
C LYS A 348 -4.61 18.53 13.90
N PRO A 349 -3.71 19.50 13.68
CA PRO A 349 -2.33 19.21 13.25
C PRO A 349 -1.67 18.19 14.20
N ASN A 350 -0.82 17.33 13.65
CA ASN A 350 -0.03 16.31 14.39
C ASN A 350 -0.88 15.32 15.22
N SER A 351 -2.10 15.02 14.78
CA SER A 351 -3.04 14.17 15.52
C SER A 351 -3.32 12.82 14.85
N ILE A 352 -3.78 11.87 15.66
CA ILE A 352 -4.43 10.64 15.22
C ILE A 352 -5.88 10.74 15.66
N THR A 353 -6.81 10.59 14.72
CA THR A 353 -8.24 10.59 14.99
C THR A 353 -8.84 9.24 14.61
N PRO A 354 -9.23 8.39 15.58
CA PRO A 354 -10.00 7.20 15.28
C PRO A 354 -11.43 7.58 14.88
N VAL A 355 -12.02 6.82 13.97
CA VAL A 355 -13.39 6.98 13.49
C VAL A 355 -14.04 5.61 13.42
N PHE A 356 -15.07 5.40 14.23
CA PHE A 356 -15.77 4.11 14.32
C PHE A 356 -17.13 4.14 13.65
N SER A 357 -17.47 3.02 13.04
CA SER A 357 -18.73 2.77 12.35
C SER A 357 -19.44 1.53 12.92
N ALA A 358 -20.75 1.38 12.78
CA ALA A 358 -21.68 2.29 12.10
C ALA A 358 -21.85 3.63 12.83
N ARG A 359 -22.00 4.73 12.08
CA ARG A 359 -22.15 6.09 12.61
C ARG A 359 -23.12 6.98 11.85
N ASP A 360 -23.35 6.73 10.56
CA ASP A 360 -24.28 7.53 9.76
C ASP A 360 -25.70 6.98 9.88
N GLU A 361 -26.68 7.88 9.86
CA GLU A 361 -28.09 7.49 9.72
C GLU A 361 -28.37 6.89 8.34
N LYS A 362 -29.48 6.15 8.21
CA LYS A 362 -29.81 5.34 7.03
C LYS A 362 -29.67 6.05 5.68
N ASP A 363 -29.98 7.34 5.62
CA ASP A 363 -29.93 8.15 4.40
C ASP A 363 -28.84 9.24 4.44
N SER A 364 -28.01 9.23 5.51
CA SER A 364 -26.89 10.17 5.66
C SER A 364 -25.64 9.66 4.95
N SER A 365 -24.83 10.60 4.47
CA SER A 365 -23.48 10.34 3.97
C SER A 365 -22.49 11.27 4.68
N GLU A 366 -22.81 11.76 5.87
CA GLU A 366 -22.05 12.79 6.58
C GLU A 366 -20.59 12.41 6.75
N SER A 367 -20.31 11.22 7.29
CA SER A 367 -18.92 10.79 7.49
C SER A 367 -18.22 10.41 6.19
N LEU A 368 -18.96 9.86 5.22
CA LEU A 368 -18.38 9.54 3.91
C LEU A 368 -18.02 10.80 3.13
N GLN A 369 -18.91 11.80 3.14
CA GLN A 369 -18.68 13.11 2.57
C GLN A 369 -17.52 13.80 3.28
N TRP A 370 -17.40 13.66 4.60
CA TRP A 370 -16.27 14.19 5.35
C TRP A 370 -14.93 13.65 4.82
N TYR A 371 -14.82 12.35 4.52
CA TYR A 371 -13.61 11.82 3.87
C TYR A 371 -13.38 12.38 2.47
N ALA A 372 -14.43 12.46 1.64
CA ALA A 372 -14.34 13.03 0.30
C ALA A 372 -13.91 14.51 0.34
N ASP A 373 -14.40 15.27 1.31
CA ASP A 373 -13.99 16.66 1.51
C ASP A 373 -12.50 16.75 1.84
N ARG A 374 -11.95 15.85 2.66
CA ARG A 374 -10.49 15.80 2.90
C ARG A 374 -9.72 15.52 1.61
N MET A 375 -10.21 14.63 0.75
CA MET A 375 -9.61 14.39 -0.57
C MET A 375 -9.63 15.66 -1.43
N GLY A 376 -10.75 16.40 -1.40
CA GLY A 376 -10.93 17.62 -2.18
C GLY A 376 -10.11 18.82 -1.66
N GLU A 377 -9.54 18.71 -0.46
CA GLU A 377 -8.63 19.71 0.09
C GLU A 377 -7.17 19.52 -0.36
N ALA A 378 -6.86 18.50 -1.16
CA ALA A 378 -5.52 18.31 -1.71
C ALA A 378 -5.08 19.52 -2.55
N HIS A 379 -3.81 19.91 -2.42
CA HIS A 379 -3.23 21.01 -3.19
C HIS A 379 -2.41 20.51 -4.38
N GLU A 380 -1.71 19.38 -4.25
CA GLU A 380 -0.84 18.87 -5.29
C GLU A 380 -1.18 17.44 -5.71
N ILE A 381 -1.46 16.56 -4.74
CA ILE A 381 -1.81 15.17 -5.04
C ILE A 381 -2.81 14.59 -4.04
N SER A 382 -3.70 13.73 -4.53
CA SER A 382 -4.44 12.79 -3.71
C SER A 382 -4.38 11.38 -4.29
N CYS A 383 -4.44 10.40 -3.40
CA CYS A 383 -4.36 8.99 -3.72
C CYS A 383 -5.49 8.25 -2.99
N ILE A 384 -6.16 7.30 -3.64
CA ILE A 384 -7.18 6.47 -2.99
C ILE A 384 -7.14 5.03 -3.53
N THR A 385 -7.21 4.06 -2.63
CA THR A 385 -7.42 2.65 -2.96
C THR A 385 -8.87 2.25 -2.69
N LEU A 386 -9.43 1.45 -3.59
CA LEU A 386 -10.83 1.04 -3.56
C LEU A 386 -10.93 -0.46 -3.83
N ALA A 387 -11.22 -1.24 -2.78
CA ALA A 387 -11.45 -2.68 -2.93
C ALA A 387 -12.77 -3.02 -3.63
N PHE A 388 -13.71 -2.07 -3.65
CA PHE A 388 -15.06 -2.19 -4.21
C PHE A 388 -15.46 -0.85 -4.83
N ASN A 389 -16.75 -0.51 -4.81
CA ASN A 389 -17.31 0.61 -5.57
C ASN A 389 -16.75 1.99 -5.19
N LEU A 390 -16.66 2.88 -6.19
CA LEU A 390 -16.41 4.31 -6.04
C LEU A 390 -17.74 5.04 -5.75
N ASP A 391 -17.89 5.53 -4.53
CA ASP A 391 -19.10 6.28 -4.15
C ASP A 391 -19.23 7.64 -4.87
N LYS A 392 -20.47 8.10 -5.05
CA LYS A 392 -20.79 9.38 -5.71
C LYS A 392 -20.19 10.59 -4.98
N VAL A 393 -20.02 10.55 -3.66
CA VAL A 393 -19.39 11.68 -2.95
C VAL A 393 -17.93 11.89 -3.38
N PHE A 394 -17.20 10.79 -3.60
CA PHE A 394 -15.83 10.84 -4.13
C PHE A 394 -15.82 11.16 -5.63
N SER A 395 -16.76 10.60 -6.41
CA SER A 395 -16.90 10.92 -7.83
C SER A 395 -17.03 12.44 -8.06
N LYS A 396 -17.77 13.15 -7.19
CA LYS A 396 -17.91 14.62 -7.26
C LYS A 396 -16.60 15.39 -7.04
N VAL A 397 -15.69 14.84 -6.24
CA VAL A 397 -14.38 15.45 -5.94
C VAL A 397 -13.38 15.09 -7.04
N ILE A 398 -13.36 13.83 -7.45
CA ILE A 398 -12.44 13.32 -8.48
C ILE A 398 -12.74 13.95 -9.83
N ALA A 399 -14.02 14.12 -10.21
CA ALA A 399 -14.39 14.62 -11.52
C ALA A 399 -14.23 16.15 -11.71
N GLN A 400 -13.81 16.90 -10.69
CA GLN A 400 -13.60 18.35 -10.82
C GLN A 400 -12.43 18.64 -11.78
N ASP A 401 -12.52 19.70 -12.57
CA ASP A 401 -11.39 20.17 -13.37
C ASP A 401 -10.46 21.03 -12.49
N ASN A 402 -9.26 20.55 -12.16
CA ASN A 402 -8.30 21.29 -11.33
C ASN A 402 -6.85 20.81 -11.51
N ASP A 403 -5.90 21.52 -10.88
CA ASP A 403 -4.47 21.25 -11.06
C ASP A 403 -3.92 20.12 -10.16
N VAL A 404 -4.76 19.39 -9.43
CA VAL A 404 -4.36 18.32 -8.50
C VAL A 404 -4.25 16.98 -9.20
N LEU A 405 -3.11 16.29 -9.04
CA LEU A 405 -2.96 14.90 -9.48
C LEU A 405 -3.83 13.99 -8.60
N ARG A 406 -4.74 13.24 -9.21
CA ARG A 406 -5.66 12.34 -8.50
C ARG A 406 -5.43 10.91 -8.96
N TYR A 407 -4.80 10.12 -8.11
CA TYR A 407 -4.56 8.71 -8.37
C TYR A 407 -5.63 7.84 -7.73
N ILE A 408 -6.19 6.92 -8.51
CA ILE A 408 -7.19 5.96 -8.08
C ILE A 408 -6.73 4.57 -8.48
N VAL A 409 -6.71 3.66 -7.50
CA VAL A 409 -6.46 2.23 -7.73
C VAL A 409 -7.65 1.43 -7.23
N LYS A 410 -8.19 0.55 -8.07
CA LYS A 410 -9.38 -0.23 -7.77
C LYS A 410 -9.16 -1.71 -8.11
N ASP A 411 -9.75 -2.63 -7.35
CA ASP A 411 -9.61 -4.08 -7.61
C ASP A 411 -10.10 -4.47 -9.02
N ASP A 412 -11.18 -3.83 -9.48
CA ASP A 412 -11.85 -4.07 -10.75
C ASP A 412 -11.99 -2.78 -11.60
N ASP A 413 -12.50 -2.94 -12.82
CA ASP A 413 -12.83 -1.82 -13.70
C ASP A 413 -13.94 -0.95 -13.09
N LEU A 414 -14.07 0.29 -13.56
CA LEU A 414 -15.19 1.14 -13.16
C LEU A 414 -16.53 0.49 -13.51
N GLY A 415 -17.38 0.35 -12.49
CA GLY A 415 -18.74 -0.17 -12.62
C GLY A 415 -19.75 0.88 -13.09
N ASP A 416 -20.99 0.42 -13.27
CA ASP A 416 -22.08 1.29 -13.70
C ASP A 416 -22.32 2.45 -12.72
N GLY A 417 -22.23 3.68 -13.24
CA GLY A 417 -22.48 4.90 -12.48
C GLY A 417 -21.28 5.45 -11.70
N GLU A 418 -20.13 4.79 -11.76
CA GLU A 418 -18.87 5.31 -11.22
C GLU A 418 -18.23 6.31 -12.19
N ILE A 419 -17.98 7.53 -11.73
CA ILE A 419 -17.55 8.63 -12.60
C ILE A 419 -16.29 9.26 -12.04
N ILE A 420 -15.20 9.17 -12.81
CA ILE A 420 -13.92 9.82 -12.50
C ILE A 420 -13.67 11.09 -13.35
N GLY A 421 -14.59 11.43 -14.26
CA GLY A 421 -14.47 12.59 -15.14
C GLY A 421 -13.54 12.38 -16.35
N ARG A 422 -13.18 13.48 -17.02
CA ARG A 422 -12.25 13.52 -18.16
C ARG A 422 -11.03 14.41 -17.92
N ASP A 423 -10.86 14.86 -16.68
CA ASP A 423 -9.70 15.65 -16.30
C ASP A 423 -8.44 14.83 -16.56
N ARG A 424 -7.45 15.47 -17.20
CA ARG A 424 -6.16 14.87 -17.57
C ARG A 424 -5.30 14.47 -16.37
N ASP A 425 -5.56 15.08 -15.21
CA ASP A 425 -4.81 14.89 -13.97
C ASP A 425 -5.41 13.80 -13.09
N VAL A 426 -6.47 13.13 -13.57
CA VAL A 426 -7.03 11.91 -12.99
C VAL A 426 -6.37 10.69 -13.62
N LEU A 427 -5.74 9.87 -12.78
CA LEU A 427 -5.01 8.67 -13.15
C LEU A 427 -5.67 7.46 -12.49
N PHE A 428 -6.21 6.56 -13.30
CA PHE A 428 -6.93 5.37 -12.84
C PHE A 428 -6.21 4.09 -13.26
N ALA A 429 -6.16 3.13 -12.35
CA ALA A 429 -5.72 1.76 -12.60
C ALA A 429 -6.72 0.78 -11.97
N ALA A 430 -7.18 -0.19 -12.76
CA ALA A 430 -7.88 -1.35 -12.25
C ALA A 430 -6.92 -2.53 -12.07
N GLY A 431 -7.23 -3.41 -11.12
CA GLY A 431 -6.56 -4.68 -10.92
C GLY A 431 -6.56 -5.53 -12.19
N GLY A 432 -5.52 -6.34 -12.34
CA GLY A 432 -5.33 -7.15 -13.53
C GLY A 432 -4.00 -7.86 -13.55
N ARG A 433 -3.75 -8.60 -14.62
CA ARG A 433 -2.55 -9.41 -14.88
C ARG A 433 -2.18 -9.38 -16.36
N LEU A 434 -0.95 -9.74 -16.70
CA LEU A 434 -0.52 -9.91 -18.08
C LEU A 434 -0.73 -11.36 -18.55
N GLU A 435 -1.48 -11.52 -19.64
CA GLU A 435 -1.59 -12.80 -20.35
C GLU A 435 -0.32 -13.09 -21.19
N ALA A 436 -0.17 -14.33 -21.63
CA ALA A 436 0.93 -14.72 -22.51
C ALA A 436 0.94 -13.88 -23.81
N GLY A 437 2.10 -13.29 -24.13
CA GLY A 437 2.26 -12.46 -25.32
C GLY A 437 1.68 -11.04 -25.20
N ALA A 438 1.14 -10.65 -24.04
CA ALA A 438 0.56 -9.33 -23.84
C ALA A 438 1.57 -8.18 -23.99
N LEU A 439 2.85 -8.41 -23.72
CA LEU A 439 3.95 -7.50 -24.02
C LEU A 439 5.19 -8.32 -24.37
N ALA A 440 5.96 -7.89 -25.38
CA ALA A 440 7.23 -8.51 -25.72
C ALA A 440 8.18 -8.47 -24.51
N ASN A 441 8.85 -9.60 -24.24
CA ASN A 441 9.79 -9.81 -23.13
C ASN A 441 9.16 -9.95 -21.74
N PHE A 442 7.83 -9.85 -21.59
CA PHE A 442 7.15 -10.08 -20.30
C PHE A 442 6.66 -11.53 -20.20
N LEU A 443 6.62 -12.06 -18.97
CA LEU A 443 6.05 -13.36 -18.65
C LEU A 443 4.53 -13.26 -18.57
N ALA A 444 3.85 -14.38 -18.80
CA ALA A 444 2.46 -14.54 -18.38
C ALA A 444 2.37 -14.59 -16.86
N GLU A 445 1.30 -14.01 -16.32
CA GLU A 445 1.04 -13.90 -14.89
C GLU A 445 -0.16 -14.75 -14.51
N ARG A 446 -0.12 -15.34 -13.32
CA ARG A 446 -1.23 -16.16 -12.82
C ARG A 446 -2.28 -15.30 -12.11
N ASP A 447 -3.45 -15.91 -11.92
CA ASP A 447 -4.49 -15.45 -11.02
C ASP A 447 -4.09 -15.64 -9.54
N ASN A 448 -4.82 -14.97 -8.64
CA ASN A 448 -4.71 -15.14 -7.20
C ASN A 448 -5.66 -16.26 -6.73
N PRO A 449 -5.16 -17.45 -6.37
CA PRO A 449 -6.03 -18.57 -5.97
C PRO A 449 -6.51 -18.48 -4.52
N LEU A 450 -6.08 -17.48 -3.74
CA LEU A 450 -6.36 -17.39 -2.30
C LEU A 450 -7.61 -16.57 -1.96
N ASN A 451 -8.22 -15.87 -2.93
CA ASN A 451 -9.41 -15.06 -2.71
C ASN A 451 -10.29 -15.01 -3.95
N SER A 452 -11.52 -14.52 -3.78
CA SER A 452 -12.38 -14.12 -4.90
C SER A 452 -12.04 -12.74 -5.48
N ASN A 453 -11.51 -11.83 -4.64
CA ASN A 453 -10.96 -10.55 -5.09
C ASN A 453 -9.46 -10.72 -5.28
N ASP A 454 -8.97 -10.35 -6.45
CA ASP A 454 -7.67 -10.83 -6.90
C ASP A 454 -6.51 -9.96 -6.43
N TYR A 455 -6.72 -8.65 -6.27
CA TYR A 455 -5.59 -7.71 -6.32
C TYR A 455 -5.55 -6.74 -5.14
N ILE A 456 -6.59 -5.96 -4.90
CA ILE A 456 -6.55 -4.76 -4.05
C ILE A 456 -7.59 -4.84 -2.95
N HIS A 457 -7.13 -4.81 -1.71
CA HIS A 457 -8.01 -4.74 -0.54
C HIS A 457 -7.54 -3.76 0.53
N ASP A 458 -6.47 -3.03 0.23
CA ASP A 458 -6.14 -1.80 0.92
C ASP A 458 -7.30 -0.81 0.84
N LYS A 459 -7.62 -0.22 1.98
CA LYS A 459 -8.60 0.86 2.09
C LYS A 459 -7.93 2.06 2.73
N PHE A 460 -7.20 2.81 1.92
CA PHE A 460 -6.57 4.02 2.39
C PHE A 460 -6.63 5.16 1.37
N MET A 461 -6.50 6.36 1.90
CA MET A 461 -6.49 7.60 1.15
C MET A 461 -5.37 8.50 1.67
N LEU A 462 -4.68 9.16 0.74
CA LEU A 462 -3.59 10.10 1.02
C LEU A 462 -3.95 11.47 0.45
N VAL A 463 -3.66 12.52 1.21
CA VAL A 463 -3.82 13.93 0.80
C VAL A 463 -2.47 14.61 1.01
N ASP A 464 -1.91 15.14 -0.08
CA ASP A 464 -0.58 15.75 -0.14
C ASP A 464 0.52 14.96 0.62
N PRO A 465 0.66 13.64 0.41
CA PRO A 465 1.58 12.76 1.13
C PRO A 465 3.03 13.24 1.14
N LEU A 466 3.50 13.97 0.12
CA LEU A 466 4.87 14.48 0.04
C LEU A 466 5.06 15.93 0.52
N GLY A 467 3.99 16.55 1.03
CA GLY A 467 4.02 17.86 1.68
C GLY A 467 4.41 17.78 3.15
N ASP A 468 4.35 18.93 3.83
CA ASP A 468 4.74 19.10 5.25
C ASP A 468 3.59 18.80 6.23
N ASP A 469 2.34 18.81 5.75
CA ASP A 469 1.13 18.51 6.54
C ASP A 469 0.26 17.46 5.83
N PRO A 470 0.79 16.23 5.63
CA PRO A 470 0.06 15.18 4.93
C PRO A 470 -1.12 14.67 5.75
N LEU A 471 -2.12 14.11 5.07
CA LEU A 471 -3.19 13.33 5.69
C LEU A 471 -3.14 11.89 5.19
N VAL A 472 -3.16 10.93 6.11
CA VAL A 472 -3.29 9.49 5.84
C VAL A 472 -4.57 8.99 6.51
N VAL A 473 -5.43 8.36 5.73
CA VAL A 473 -6.65 7.70 6.21
C VAL A 473 -6.53 6.23 5.92
N SER A 474 -6.62 5.36 6.92
CA SER A 474 -6.50 3.90 6.74
C SER A 474 -7.33 3.14 7.78
N GLY A 475 -7.68 1.88 7.49
CA GLY A 475 -8.39 1.01 8.41
C GLY A 475 -9.16 -0.08 7.69
N SER A 476 -10.24 -0.53 8.31
CA SER A 476 -11.03 -1.64 7.77
C SER A 476 -12.12 -1.20 6.80
N ALA A 477 -12.45 0.10 6.76
CA ALA A 477 -13.63 0.58 6.08
C ALA A 477 -13.43 0.79 4.59
N ASN A 478 -14.34 0.25 3.79
CA ASN A 478 -14.49 0.72 2.42
C ASN A 478 -15.01 2.17 2.45
N PHE A 479 -14.59 2.98 1.48
CA PHE A 479 -15.13 4.33 1.28
C PHE A 479 -16.54 4.26 0.65
N SER A 480 -17.49 3.67 1.38
CA SER A 480 -18.85 3.33 0.92
C SER A 480 -19.93 3.68 1.95
N GLN A 481 -21.18 3.78 1.49
CA GLN A 481 -22.33 4.04 2.38
C GLN A 481 -22.57 2.92 3.41
N PRO A 482 -22.53 1.62 3.06
CA PRO A 482 -22.72 0.55 4.06
C PRO A 482 -21.70 0.60 5.19
N SER A 483 -20.45 0.92 4.85
CA SER A 483 -19.34 1.10 5.79
C SER A 483 -19.64 2.16 6.85
N GLN A 484 -20.31 3.26 6.47
CA GLN A 484 -20.66 4.31 7.43
C GLN A 484 -21.97 4.02 8.17
N ARG A 485 -22.94 3.36 7.52
CA ARG A 485 -24.32 3.26 8.02
C ARG A 485 -24.63 2.00 8.83
N ILE A 486 -24.05 0.86 8.47
CA ILE A 486 -24.48 -0.45 8.98
C ILE A 486 -23.35 -1.40 9.38
N ASN A 487 -22.16 -1.30 8.81
CA ASN A 487 -21.05 -2.21 9.13
C ASN A 487 -20.33 -1.80 10.41
N ASP A 488 -19.78 -2.78 11.12
CA ASP A 488 -18.82 -2.53 12.20
C ASP A 488 -17.44 -2.34 11.60
N GLU A 489 -16.93 -1.11 11.62
CA GLU A 489 -15.65 -0.78 11.01
C GLU A 489 -14.92 0.29 11.79
N ASN A 490 -13.61 0.40 11.54
CA ASN A 490 -12.79 1.41 12.15
C ASN A 490 -11.83 1.99 11.11
N MET A 491 -11.57 3.29 11.25
CA MET A 491 -10.56 4.02 10.51
C MET A 491 -9.71 4.83 11.47
N ILE A 492 -8.48 5.08 11.09
CA ILE A 492 -7.60 6.07 11.70
C ILE A 492 -7.27 7.14 10.66
N VAL A 493 -7.29 8.39 11.11
CA VAL A 493 -6.89 9.56 10.33
C VAL A 493 -5.68 10.18 10.99
N VAL A 494 -4.53 10.11 10.32
CA VAL A 494 -3.23 10.62 10.79
C VAL A 494 -2.89 11.89 10.01
N ARG A 495 -2.74 13.02 10.71
CA ARG A 495 -2.37 14.31 10.11
C ARG A 495 -0.97 14.73 10.56
N GLY A 496 -0.13 15.16 9.62
CA GLY A 496 1.19 15.75 9.88
C GLY A 496 2.34 14.75 10.03
N ASP A 497 2.06 13.43 10.05
CA ASP A 497 3.11 12.41 10.16
C ASP A 497 3.69 12.09 8.79
N THR A 498 4.79 12.76 8.43
CA THR A 498 5.48 12.57 7.16
C THR A 498 6.11 11.18 7.03
N ARG A 499 6.47 10.53 8.14
CA ARG A 499 7.03 9.16 8.15
C ARG A 499 5.95 8.16 7.71
N VAL A 500 4.79 8.20 8.34
CA VAL A 500 3.65 7.34 7.95
C VAL A 500 3.22 7.64 6.51
N ALA A 501 3.14 8.92 6.13
CA ALA A 501 2.79 9.30 4.77
C ALA A 501 3.77 8.76 3.72
N ASP A 502 5.08 8.79 3.99
CA ASP A 502 6.11 8.24 3.09
C ASP A 502 5.96 6.72 2.89
N ILE A 503 5.72 5.97 3.97
CA ILE A 503 5.51 4.50 3.91
C ILE A 503 4.28 4.19 3.06
N TYR A 504 3.14 4.81 3.36
CA TYR A 504 1.89 4.59 2.63
C TYR A 504 1.99 5.05 1.17
N PHE A 505 2.70 6.15 0.89
CA PHE A 505 2.88 6.65 -0.47
C PHE A 505 3.76 5.73 -1.32
N GLY A 506 4.85 5.22 -0.73
CA GLY A 506 5.70 4.21 -1.37
C GLY A 506 4.89 2.99 -1.82
N GLU A 507 4.06 2.49 -0.92
CA GLU A 507 3.20 1.34 -1.18
C GLU A 507 2.07 1.63 -2.16
N PHE A 508 1.44 2.80 -2.06
CA PHE A 508 0.45 3.25 -3.03
C PHE A 508 1.03 3.25 -4.45
N MET A 509 2.20 3.86 -4.64
CA MET A 509 2.82 3.93 -5.96
C MET A 509 3.25 2.56 -6.47
N ARG A 510 3.71 1.66 -5.59
CA ARG A 510 3.98 0.25 -5.95
C ARG A 510 2.75 -0.44 -6.51
N ILE A 511 1.62 -0.31 -5.82
CA ILE A 511 0.34 -0.91 -6.24
C ILE A 511 -0.16 -0.25 -7.53
N PHE A 512 -0.14 1.08 -7.60
CA PHE A 512 -0.57 1.83 -8.79
C PHE A 512 0.26 1.48 -10.02
N ASP A 513 1.59 1.59 -9.97
CA ASP A 513 2.44 1.33 -11.14
C ASP A 513 2.37 -0.14 -11.57
N HIS A 514 2.19 -1.05 -10.61
CA HIS A 514 1.92 -2.45 -10.90
C HIS A 514 0.63 -2.59 -11.73
N HIS A 515 -0.51 -2.11 -11.25
CA HIS A 515 -1.77 -2.32 -11.95
C HIS A 515 -1.95 -1.43 -13.18
N TYR A 516 -1.40 -0.21 -13.20
CA TYR A 516 -1.59 0.73 -14.31
C TYR A 516 -1.09 0.19 -15.64
N ALA A 517 0.08 -0.46 -15.67
CA ALA A 517 0.60 -1.06 -16.90
C ALA A 517 -0.33 -2.19 -17.41
N ARG A 518 -0.86 -3.01 -16.50
CA ARG A 518 -1.77 -4.13 -16.81
C ARG A 518 -3.12 -3.63 -17.30
N TYR A 519 -3.65 -2.64 -16.61
CA TYR A 519 -4.88 -1.93 -16.98
C TYR A 519 -4.79 -1.33 -18.39
N VAL A 520 -3.71 -0.61 -18.70
CA VAL A 520 -3.52 -0.02 -20.04
C VAL A 520 -3.45 -1.11 -21.11
N VAL A 521 -2.70 -2.19 -20.86
CA VAL A 521 -2.63 -3.33 -21.80
C VAL A 521 -4.00 -3.95 -22.01
N LYS A 522 -4.75 -4.23 -20.94
CA LYS A 522 -6.12 -4.76 -20.99
C LYS A 522 -7.02 -3.87 -21.85
N LYS A 523 -7.08 -2.56 -21.57
CA LYS A 523 -7.94 -1.62 -22.30
C LYS A 523 -7.55 -1.46 -23.77
N LEU A 524 -6.26 -1.49 -24.08
CA LEU A 524 -5.80 -1.48 -25.47
C LEU A 524 -6.17 -2.78 -26.19
N THR A 525 -6.10 -3.93 -25.53
CA THR A 525 -6.51 -5.22 -26.10
C THR A 525 -8.01 -5.24 -26.39
N GLU A 526 -8.84 -4.83 -25.42
CA GLU A 526 -10.30 -4.71 -25.59
C GLU A 526 -10.68 -3.78 -26.74
N ALA A 527 -9.88 -2.73 -26.98
CA ALA A 527 -10.07 -1.79 -28.08
C ALA A 527 -9.42 -2.21 -29.41
N ASN A 528 -8.83 -3.41 -29.51
CA ASN A 528 -8.04 -3.88 -30.67
C ASN A 528 -6.91 -2.90 -31.09
N ARG A 529 -6.27 -2.27 -30.10
CA ARG A 529 -5.19 -1.29 -30.25
C ARG A 529 -3.92 -1.67 -29.50
N GLN A 530 -3.85 -2.89 -28.98
CA GLN A 530 -2.68 -3.38 -28.27
C GLN A 530 -1.51 -3.59 -29.24
N ASP A 531 -0.33 -3.17 -28.78
CA ASP A 531 0.93 -3.33 -29.50
C ASP A 531 1.89 -4.14 -28.61
N PRO A 532 2.18 -5.41 -28.93
CA PRO A 532 3.13 -6.21 -28.16
C PRO A 532 4.54 -5.60 -28.14
N ASP A 533 4.93 -4.85 -29.19
CA ASP A 533 6.23 -4.17 -29.25
C ASP A 533 6.32 -3.00 -28.25
N ALA A 534 5.23 -2.61 -27.60
CA ALA A 534 5.27 -1.70 -26.45
C ALA A 534 6.08 -2.27 -25.26
N GLY A 535 6.41 -3.57 -25.27
CA GLY A 535 7.37 -4.21 -24.37
C GLY A 535 8.84 -3.83 -24.62
N TYR A 536 9.17 -3.18 -25.74
CA TYR A 536 10.50 -2.63 -26.03
C TYR A 536 10.63 -1.15 -25.63
N LEU A 537 11.87 -0.69 -25.50
CA LEU A 537 12.23 0.72 -25.34
C LEU A 537 12.15 1.45 -26.69
N LYS A 538 11.86 2.75 -26.64
CA LYS A 538 11.78 3.62 -27.83
C LYS A 538 13.17 3.97 -28.34
N ALA A 539 13.49 3.63 -29.59
CA ALA A 539 14.80 3.88 -30.17
C ALA A 539 15.04 5.37 -30.53
N ASN A 540 13.97 6.15 -30.73
CA ASN A 540 14.04 7.60 -30.91
C ASN A 540 13.75 8.31 -29.58
N PRO A 541 14.65 9.17 -29.07
CA PRO A 541 14.42 10.00 -27.88
C PRO A 541 13.07 10.74 -27.87
N ASP A 542 12.67 11.31 -29.00
CA ASP A 542 11.48 12.18 -29.05
C ASP A 542 10.17 11.42 -28.77
N ASP A 543 10.14 10.11 -29.03
CA ASP A 543 8.96 9.26 -28.84
C ASP A 543 8.57 9.10 -27.36
N TRP A 544 9.52 9.26 -26.42
CA TRP A 544 9.24 9.16 -24.99
C TRP A 544 9.37 10.51 -24.28
N LEU A 545 10.31 11.36 -24.72
CA LEU A 545 10.69 12.59 -24.02
C LEU A 545 9.64 13.70 -24.13
N ARG A 546 8.99 13.86 -25.30
CA ARG A 546 8.05 14.96 -25.56
C ARG A 546 6.96 15.08 -24.50
N SER A 547 6.35 13.95 -24.14
CA SER A 547 5.26 13.91 -23.14
C SER A 547 5.71 14.31 -21.73
N GLN A 548 7.01 14.22 -21.42
CA GLN A 548 7.52 14.61 -20.11
C GLN A 548 7.64 16.13 -19.96
N PHE A 549 7.74 16.88 -21.07
CA PHE A 549 7.93 18.34 -21.07
C PHE A 549 6.75 19.12 -21.65
N ASP A 550 5.71 18.44 -22.12
CA ASP A 550 4.45 19.08 -22.49
C ASP A 550 3.68 19.46 -21.22
N GLU A 551 3.53 20.76 -20.96
CA GLU A 551 2.77 21.28 -19.80
C GLU A 551 1.32 20.80 -19.76
N LYS A 552 0.78 20.35 -20.90
CA LYS A 552 -0.56 19.77 -20.97
C LYS A 552 -0.61 18.29 -20.60
N SER A 553 0.54 17.66 -20.34
CA SER A 553 0.62 16.27 -19.96
C SER A 553 0.71 16.11 -18.44
N TYR A 554 -0.06 15.18 -17.88
CA TYR A 554 0.06 14.76 -16.48
C TYR A 554 1.51 14.31 -16.15
N LYS A 555 2.26 13.79 -17.12
CA LYS A 555 3.65 13.34 -16.93
C LYS A 555 4.58 14.51 -16.58
N ALA A 556 4.39 15.67 -17.20
CA ALA A 556 5.17 16.86 -16.89
C ALA A 556 4.86 17.38 -15.48
N LYS A 557 3.58 17.39 -15.10
CA LYS A 557 3.16 17.73 -13.72
C LYS A 557 3.74 16.76 -12.70
N ARG A 558 3.57 15.45 -12.94
CA ARG A 558 4.11 14.37 -12.09
C ARG A 558 5.62 14.52 -11.90
N ARG A 559 6.37 14.77 -12.98
CA ARG A 559 7.80 14.99 -12.90
C ARG A 559 8.15 16.13 -11.93
N ARG A 560 7.50 17.29 -12.08
CA ARG A 560 7.75 18.47 -11.23
C ARG A 560 7.38 18.20 -9.76
N TYR A 561 6.24 17.58 -9.50
CA TYR A 561 5.79 17.26 -8.15
C TYR A 561 6.74 16.28 -7.44
N PHE A 562 7.06 15.15 -8.09
CA PHE A 562 7.83 14.08 -7.44
C PHE A 562 9.27 14.48 -7.14
N VAL A 563 9.90 15.31 -7.97
CA VAL A 563 11.25 15.81 -7.69
C VAL A 563 11.26 16.90 -6.59
N GLY A 564 10.09 17.41 -6.20
CA GLY A 564 9.91 18.55 -5.28
C GLY A 564 10.12 19.88 -5.99
N SER A 565 9.21 20.85 -5.82
CA SER A 565 9.32 22.20 -6.40
C SER A 565 10.53 22.94 -5.86
#